data_AF-A0A0E4CQV9-F1
#
_entry.id   AF-A0A0E4CQV9-F1
#
_cell.length_a   1.000
_cell.length_b   1.000
_cell.length_c   1.000
_cell.angle_alpha   90.00
_cell.angle_beta   90.00
_cell.angle_gamma   90.00
#
_symmetry.space_group_name_H-M   'P 1'
#
loop_
_entity.id
_entity.type
_entity.pdbx_description
1 polymer ?
#
loop_
_entity_poly.entity_id
_entity_poly.type
_entity_poly.pdbx_seq_one_letter_code
_entity_poly.pdbx_strand_id
1 'polypeptide(L)'
;MEARRLADFNDVAHGRLALLLLDNAAETLLSRRAVEALIWADWHGNLLKTMEREGYSPNADSKADALFEELKANAVSDKTRQKIRQNFSDLVRFVFSLPDCELGPELAGCLNALHRYRNAAYHQDVVRNDVLGPANEIYFYLCCELLKHQKNMVMEIAPPPAIVVEVFGGQLPEQLSKLLVNDKTMGDAVAEELLIQNQLDHDSIASALAAHLTARIGVLETNLNEFVEYLGFTDRAPALRAIQLLPLSDAPLPPKAPDDYWTRPIPVTEKVIASWKRRAAAIARLSSGQDALRQFDEVERQMSAFEAQLEPFTIAIDREIQHEIDLRRGK
;
A
#
# COMPACT_ATOMS: atom_id res chain seq x y z
N MET A 1 -17.82 10.17 1.49
CA MET A 1 -18.41 11.19 0.60
C MET A 1 -17.45 12.34 0.33
N GLU A 2 -16.95 13.05 1.36
CA GLU A 2 -16.04 14.19 1.13
C GLU A 2 -14.76 13.86 0.35
N ALA A 3 -14.09 12.74 0.67
CA ALA A 3 -12.93 12.31 -0.10
C ALA A 3 -13.23 12.07 -1.59
N ARG A 4 -14.45 11.63 -1.92
CA ARG A 4 -14.87 11.44 -3.31
C ARG A 4 -15.08 12.77 -4.01
N ARG A 5 -15.82 13.68 -3.37
CA ARG A 5 -16.01 15.06 -3.86
C ARG A 5 -14.67 15.73 -4.16
N LEU A 6 -13.67 15.52 -3.31
CA LEU A 6 -12.31 16.02 -3.50
C LEU A 6 -11.58 15.37 -4.69
N ALA A 7 -11.73 14.05 -4.88
CA ALA A 7 -11.16 13.36 -6.03
C ALA A 7 -11.75 13.85 -7.37
N ASP A 8 -13.01 14.26 -7.39
CA ASP A 8 -13.70 14.72 -8.60
C ASP A 8 -13.20 16.10 -9.11
N PHE A 9 -12.51 16.91 -8.29
CA PHE A 9 -11.91 18.17 -8.75
C PHE A 9 -10.73 17.98 -9.72
N ASN A 10 -10.23 16.74 -9.84
CA ASN A 10 -9.19 16.33 -10.78
C ASN A 10 -7.91 17.20 -10.75
N ASP A 11 -7.58 17.74 -9.58
CA ASP A 11 -6.30 18.39 -9.32
C ASP A 11 -5.52 17.68 -8.20
N VAL A 12 -4.23 17.95 -8.20
CA VAL A 12 -3.25 17.27 -7.33
C VAL A 12 -3.52 17.53 -5.85
N ALA A 13 -3.91 18.76 -5.48
CA ALA A 13 -4.07 19.14 -4.09
C ALA A 13 -5.29 18.43 -3.47
N HIS A 14 -6.43 18.48 -4.14
CA HIS A 14 -7.64 17.81 -3.66
C HIS A 14 -7.51 16.28 -3.74
N GLY A 15 -6.84 15.75 -4.77
CA GLY A 15 -6.55 14.31 -4.86
C GLY A 15 -5.64 13.80 -3.74
N ARG A 16 -4.62 14.57 -3.32
CA ARG A 16 -3.77 14.24 -2.16
C ARG A 16 -4.58 14.25 -0.86
N LEU A 17 -5.45 15.24 -0.68
CA LEU A 17 -6.31 15.34 0.49
C LEU A 17 -7.30 14.17 0.56
N ALA A 18 -7.91 13.81 -0.58
CA ALA A 18 -8.76 12.64 -0.69
C ALA A 18 -8.03 11.37 -0.23
N LEU A 19 -6.80 11.16 -0.72
CA LEU A 19 -5.99 9.99 -0.38
C LEU A 19 -5.70 9.93 1.13
N LEU A 20 -5.39 11.06 1.77
CA LEU A 20 -5.15 11.14 3.20
C LEU A 20 -6.41 10.84 4.03
N LEU A 21 -7.56 11.36 3.61
CA LEU A 21 -8.83 11.08 4.28
C LEU A 21 -9.22 9.60 4.16
N LEU A 22 -9.01 9.00 3.00
CA LEU A 22 -9.28 7.57 2.76
C LEU A 22 -8.35 6.67 3.58
N ASP A 23 -7.07 7.01 3.63
CA ASP A 23 -6.09 6.27 4.43
C ASP A 23 -6.43 6.31 5.93
N ASN A 24 -6.78 7.48 6.47
CA ASN A 24 -7.23 7.62 7.85
C ASN A 24 -8.53 6.86 8.12
N ALA A 25 -9.47 6.85 7.16
CA ALA A 25 -10.71 6.09 7.28
C ALA A 25 -10.43 4.58 7.32
N ALA A 26 -9.59 4.07 6.42
CA ALA A 26 -9.18 2.67 6.40
C ALA A 26 -8.46 2.28 7.70
N GLU A 27 -7.50 3.08 8.17
CA GLU A 27 -6.80 2.86 9.43
C GLU A 27 -7.77 2.83 10.62
N THR A 28 -8.76 3.73 10.65
CA THR A 28 -9.78 3.77 11.71
C THR A 28 -10.66 2.53 11.70
N LEU A 29 -11.14 2.10 10.53
CA LEU A 29 -11.98 0.90 10.38
C LEU A 29 -11.22 -0.37 10.78
N LEU A 30 -9.96 -0.49 10.36
CA LEU A 30 -9.08 -1.59 10.76
C LEU A 30 -8.77 -1.55 12.26
N SER A 31 -8.48 -0.37 12.81
CA SER A 31 -8.15 -0.20 14.22
C SER A 31 -9.32 -0.56 15.11
N ARG A 32 -10.55 -0.15 14.76
CA ARG A 32 -11.77 -0.55 15.48
C ARG A 32 -11.89 -2.07 15.52
N ARG A 33 -11.78 -2.70 14.35
CA ARG A 33 -11.84 -4.16 14.23
C ARG A 33 -10.75 -4.87 15.05
N ALA A 34 -9.53 -4.34 15.02
CA ALA A 34 -8.42 -4.87 15.78
C ALA A 34 -8.64 -4.73 17.29
N VAL A 35 -9.15 -3.58 17.76
CA VAL A 35 -9.43 -3.34 19.18
C VAL A 35 -10.45 -4.35 19.71
N GLU A 36 -11.53 -4.62 18.96
CA GLU A 36 -12.53 -5.63 19.35
C GLU A 36 -11.88 -7.02 19.54
N ALA A 37 -11.06 -7.45 18.58
CA ALA A 37 -10.37 -8.74 18.66
C ALA A 37 -9.34 -8.77 19.80
N LEU A 38 -8.65 -7.67 20.05
CA LEU A 38 -7.65 -7.55 21.11
C LEU A 38 -8.27 -7.56 22.51
N ILE A 39 -9.50 -7.08 22.70
CA ILE A 39 -10.21 -7.20 23.99
C ILE A 39 -10.39 -8.68 24.36
N TRP A 40 -10.78 -9.52 23.38
CA TRP A 40 -10.91 -10.96 23.60
C TRP A 40 -9.54 -11.62 23.83
N ALA A 41 -8.51 -11.23 23.08
CA ALA A 41 -7.15 -11.71 23.30
C ALA A 41 -6.61 -11.36 24.70
N ASP A 42 -6.96 -10.18 25.23
CA ASP A 42 -6.61 -9.75 26.59
C ASP A 42 -7.32 -10.60 27.64
N TRP A 43 -8.61 -10.91 27.41
CA TRP A 43 -9.36 -11.83 28.27
C TRP A 43 -8.71 -13.22 28.31
N HIS A 44 -8.34 -13.79 27.16
CA HIS A 44 -7.62 -15.07 27.09
C HIS A 44 -6.28 -15.02 27.85
N GLY A 45 -5.48 -13.97 27.63
CA GLY A 45 -4.21 -13.80 28.31
C GLY A 45 -4.32 -13.65 29.83
N ASN A 46 -5.36 -12.98 30.31
CA ASN A 46 -5.61 -12.84 31.75
C ASN A 46 -6.07 -14.16 32.39
N LEU A 47 -6.86 -14.96 31.67
CA LEU A 47 -7.29 -16.27 32.14
C LEU A 47 -6.11 -17.25 32.21
N LEU A 48 -5.21 -17.23 31.23
CA LEU A 48 -3.95 -17.99 31.27
C LEU A 48 -3.12 -17.66 32.51
N LYS A 49 -2.85 -16.36 32.74
CA LYS A 49 -2.10 -15.89 33.91
C LYS A 49 -2.75 -16.33 35.22
N THR A 50 -4.08 -16.40 35.25
CA THR A 50 -4.82 -16.89 36.42
C THR A 50 -4.59 -18.39 36.60
N MET A 51 -4.74 -19.20 35.55
CA MET A 51 -4.48 -20.65 35.62
C MET A 51 -3.05 -20.95 36.07
N GLU A 52 -2.06 -20.26 35.50
CA GLU A 52 -0.64 -20.39 35.88
C GLU A 52 -0.41 -20.02 37.35
N ARG A 53 -1.05 -18.94 37.85
CA ARG A 53 -0.94 -18.51 39.25
C ARG A 53 -1.56 -19.50 40.22
N GLU A 54 -2.67 -20.13 39.85
CA GLU A 54 -3.31 -21.18 40.66
C GLU A 54 -2.55 -22.53 40.58
N GLY A 55 -1.39 -22.57 39.93
CA GLY A 55 -0.51 -23.74 39.86
C GLY A 55 -0.96 -24.79 38.84
N TYR A 56 -1.77 -24.40 37.84
CA TYR A 56 -2.15 -25.30 36.76
C TYR A 56 -0.92 -25.72 35.96
N SER A 57 -0.68 -27.03 35.87
CA SER A 57 0.32 -27.64 35.00
C SER A 57 -0.40 -28.54 34.00
N PRO A 58 -0.14 -28.42 32.69
CA PRO A 58 -0.80 -29.26 31.71
C PRO A 58 -0.43 -30.73 31.88
N ASN A 59 -1.43 -31.61 31.94
CA ASN A 59 -1.27 -33.04 32.20
C ASN A 59 -1.94 -33.87 31.08
N ALA A 60 -1.59 -33.56 29.83
CA ALA A 60 -1.80 -34.30 28.57
C ALA A 60 -3.17 -34.96 28.24
N ASP A 61 -4.19 -34.99 29.10
CA ASP A 61 -5.42 -35.76 28.87
C ASP A 61 -6.70 -35.15 29.49
N SER A 62 -6.70 -33.85 29.79
CA SER A 62 -7.86 -33.18 30.38
C SER A 62 -8.51 -32.14 29.46
N LYS A 63 -9.82 -31.90 29.65
CA LYS A 63 -10.51 -30.76 29.02
C LYS A 63 -9.88 -29.42 29.41
N ALA A 64 -9.22 -29.35 30.56
CA ALA A 64 -8.50 -28.16 31.00
C ALA A 64 -7.23 -27.92 30.16
N ASP A 65 -6.58 -28.98 29.65
CA ASP A 65 -5.41 -28.85 28.76
C ASP A 65 -5.81 -28.30 27.40
N ALA A 66 -6.92 -28.79 26.85
CA ALA A 66 -7.48 -28.28 25.61
C ALA A 66 -7.85 -26.79 25.74
N LEU A 67 -8.48 -26.40 26.85
CA LEU A 67 -8.79 -25.00 27.14
C LEU A 67 -7.51 -24.17 27.31
N PHE A 68 -6.50 -24.68 28.02
CA PHE A 68 -5.23 -23.98 28.21
C PHE A 68 -4.52 -23.69 26.87
N GLU A 69 -4.43 -24.69 25.98
CA GLU A 69 -3.84 -24.50 24.65
C GLU A 69 -4.69 -23.58 23.76
N GLU A 70 -6.01 -23.63 23.86
CA GLU A 70 -6.91 -22.69 23.16
C GLU A 70 -6.68 -21.24 23.63
N LEU A 71 -6.64 -21.01 24.94
CA LEU A 71 -6.39 -19.68 25.50
C LEU A 71 -5.01 -19.16 25.07
N LYS A 72 -3.99 -20.03 25.08
CA LYS A 72 -2.63 -19.70 24.67
C LYS A 72 -2.53 -19.35 23.19
N ALA A 73 -3.21 -20.10 22.33
CA ALA A 73 -3.27 -19.82 20.90
C ALA A 73 -3.93 -18.47 20.59
N ASN A 74 -4.90 -18.05 21.41
CA ASN A 74 -5.67 -16.83 21.21
C ASN A 74 -5.15 -15.62 22.02
N ALA A 75 -4.10 -15.77 22.83
CA ALA A 75 -3.51 -14.69 23.60
C ALA A 75 -2.51 -13.88 22.74
N VAL A 76 -2.54 -12.55 22.87
CA VAL A 76 -1.64 -11.65 22.14
C VAL A 76 -0.75 -10.88 23.12
N SER A 77 0.58 -10.98 22.92
CA SER A 77 1.56 -10.29 23.76
C SER A 77 1.44 -8.76 23.70
N ASP A 78 1.82 -8.05 24.77
CA ASP A 78 1.85 -6.57 24.79
C ASP A 78 2.73 -5.99 23.68
N LYS A 79 3.86 -6.64 23.39
CA LYS A 79 4.79 -6.24 22.31
C LYS A 79 4.12 -6.33 20.93
N THR A 80 3.36 -7.40 20.68
CA THR A 80 2.60 -7.55 19.44
C THR A 80 1.50 -6.51 19.35
N ARG A 81 0.78 -6.24 20.44
CA ARG A 81 -0.24 -5.18 20.51
C ARG A 81 0.32 -3.81 20.18
N GLN A 82 1.49 -3.48 20.72
CA GLN A 82 2.14 -2.20 20.41
C GLN A 82 2.50 -2.08 18.92
N LYS A 83 3.00 -3.17 18.31
CA LYS A 83 3.28 -3.19 16.86
C LYS A 83 2.02 -2.98 16.03
N ILE A 84 0.94 -3.69 16.34
CA ILE A 84 -0.36 -3.55 15.66
C ILE A 84 -0.83 -2.09 15.70
N ARG A 85 -0.64 -1.38 16.81
CA ARG A 85 -1.05 0.03 16.95
C ARG A 85 -0.14 1.02 16.22
N GLN A 86 1.13 0.69 16.03
CA GLN A 86 2.13 1.63 15.49
C GLN A 86 2.40 1.43 14.00
N ASN A 87 2.10 0.26 13.45
CA ASN A 87 2.45 -0.11 12.10
C ASN A 87 1.20 -0.55 11.32
N PHE A 88 0.87 0.21 10.28
CA PHE A 88 -0.29 -0.05 9.43
C PHE A 88 -0.25 -1.45 8.79
N SER A 89 0.92 -1.93 8.36
CA SER A 89 1.05 -3.27 7.77
C SER A 89 0.84 -4.39 8.79
N ASP A 90 1.28 -4.21 10.04
CA ASP A 90 0.99 -5.15 11.12
C ASP A 90 -0.50 -5.11 11.53
N LEU A 91 -1.13 -3.94 11.49
CA LEU A 91 -2.58 -3.79 11.68
C LEU A 91 -3.38 -4.54 10.62
N VAL A 92 -3.09 -4.30 9.33
CA VAL A 92 -3.71 -5.00 8.21
C VAL A 92 -3.50 -6.51 8.35
N ARG A 93 -2.26 -6.95 8.60
CA ARG A 93 -1.97 -8.37 8.76
C ARG A 93 -2.77 -9.00 9.90
N PHE A 94 -2.87 -8.32 11.04
CA PHE A 94 -3.62 -8.82 12.17
C PHE A 94 -5.11 -8.97 11.85
N VAL A 95 -5.76 -7.93 11.31
CA VAL A 95 -7.19 -7.96 10.97
C VAL A 95 -7.51 -9.06 9.95
N PHE A 96 -6.70 -9.19 8.90
CA PHE A 96 -6.90 -10.21 7.87
C PHE A 96 -6.52 -11.62 8.32
N SER A 97 -5.83 -11.77 9.45
CA SER A 97 -5.53 -13.08 10.05
C SER A 97 -6.64 -13.59 10.98
N LEU A 98 -7.65 -12.75 11.27
CA LEU A 98 -8.75 -13.14 12.14
C LEU A 98 -9.58 -14.26 11.48
N PRO A 99 -9.97 -15.32 12.20
CA PRO A 99 -10.71 -16.46 11.63
C PRO A 99 -12.04 -16.10 10.98
N ASP A 100 -12.60 -14.96 11.38
CA ASP A 100 -13.92 -14.49 11.00
C ASP A 100 -13.85 -13.27 10.05
N CYS A 101 -12.66 -13.02 9.47
CA CYS A 101 -12.44 -12.05 8.41
C CYS A 101 -12.91 -12.64 7.07
N GLU A 102 -13.94 -12.03 6.49
CA GLU A 102 -14.51 -12.43 5.20
C GLU A 102 -13.83 -11.74 4.00
N LEU A 103 -12.94 -10.77 4.28
CA LEU A 103 -12.21 -10.03 3.26
C LEU A 103 -11.07 -10.88 2.69
N GLY A 104 -10.97 -10.92 1.36
CA GLY A 104 -9.92 -11.66 0.65
C GLY A 104 -8.51 -11.12 0.92
N PRO A 105 -7.48 -11.99 1.03
CA PRO A 105 -6.10 -11.57 1.32
C PRO A 105 -5.51 -10.61 0.26
N GLU A 106 -6.08 -10.57 -0.93
CA GLU A 106 -5.73 -9.64 -2.00
C GLU A 106 -5.95 -8.18 -1.59
N LEU A 107 -7.01 -7.90 -0.82
CA LEU A 107 -7.35 -6.54 -0.37
C LEU A 107 -6.32 -6.02 0.65
N ALA A 108 -5.76 -6.90 1.48
CA ALA A 108 -4.65 -6.54 2.37
C ALA A 108 -3.43 -6.06 1.58
N GLY A 109 -3.14 -6.70 0.44
CA GLY A 109 -2.08 -6.27 -0.47
C GLY A 109 -2.34 -4.87 -1.02
N CYS A 110 -3.58 -4.59 -1.42
CA CYS A 110 -4.00 -3.28 -1.95
C CYS A 110 -3.92 -2.17 -0.91
N LEU A 111 -4.42 -2.40 0.31
CA LEU A 111 -4.33 -1.45 1.43
C LEU A 111 -2.88 -1.07 1.71
N ASN A 112 -1.98 -2.04 1.75
CA ASN A 112 -0.57 -1.77 1.96
C ASN A 112 0.08 -1.00 0.79
N ALA A 113 -0.32 -1.29 -0.45
CA ALA A 113 0.15 -0.55 -1.62
C ALA A 113 -0.28 0.92 -1.59
N LEU A 114 -1.55 1.17 -1.28
CA LEU A 114 -2.11 2.52 -1.20
C LEU A 114 -1.54 3.32 -0.03
N HIS A 115 -1.37 2.69 1.13
CA HIS A 115 -0.73 3.33 2.28
C HIS A 115 0.73 3.75 1.97
N ARG A 116 1.49 2.89 1.27
CA ARG A 116 2.83 3.27 0.78
C ARG A 116 2.78 4.43 -0.20
N TYR A 117 1.86 4.37 -1.18
CA TYR A 117 1.70 5.44 -2.15
C TYR A 117 1.34 6.78 -1.47
N ARG A 118 0.44 6.75 -0.48
CA ARG A 118 0.12 7.93 0.35
C ARG A 118 1.35 8.48 1.06
N ASN A 119 2.18 7.62 1.66
CA ASN A 119 3.39 8.05 2.34
C ASN A 119 4.41 8.66 1.37
N ALA A 120 4.57 8.10 0.16
CA ALA A 120 5.40 8.70 -0.87
C ALA A 120 4.85 10.06 -1.35
N ALA A 121 3.54 10.13 -1.60
CA ALA A 121 2.86 11.34 -2.03
C ALA A 121 2.97 12.51 -1.03
N TYR A 122 2.98 12.19 0.27
CA TYR A 122 2.97 13.19 1.33
C TYR A 122 4.38 13.53 1.87
N HIS A 123 5.26 12.54 2.04
CA HIS A 123 6.58 12.75 2.66
C HIS A 123 7.72 12.96 1.65
N GLN A 124 7.58 12.45 0.42
CA GLN A 124 8.63 12.52 -0.59
C GLN A 124 8.30 13.52 -1.71
N ASP A 125 7.11 14.16 -1.63
CA ASP A 125 6.52 15.02 -2.67
C ASP A 125 6.44 14.35 -4.07
N VAL A 126 6.56 13.02 -4.12
CA VAL A 126 6.46 12.22 -5.35
C VAL A 126 4.98 11.94 -5.59
N VAL A 127 4.29 12.89 -6.22
CA VAL A 127 2.92 12.66 -6.68
C VAL A 127 2.85 12.47 -8.18
N ARG A 128 2.15 11.41 -8.54
CA ARG A 128 1.97 10.99 -9.92
C ARG A 128 0.50 11.18 -10.23
N ASN A 129 0.22 12.27 -10.93
CA ASN A 129 -1.15 12.70 -11.20
C ASN A 129 -1.97 11.58 -11.85
N ASP A 130 -1.36 10.86 -12.79
CA ASP A 130 -1.98 9.76 -13.55
C ASP A 130 -2.32 8.53 -12.68
N VAL A 131 -1.73 8.42 -11.49
CA VAL A 131 -1.96 7.31 -10.53
C VAL A 131 -2.93 7.72 -9.43
N LEU A 132 -3.06 9.03 -9.16
CA LEU A 132 -3.81 9.55 -8.03
C LEU A 132 -5.31 9.27 -8.12
N GLY A 133 -5.89 9.41 -9.32
CA GLY A 133 -7.28 9.05 -9.60
C GLY A 133 -7.56 7.57 -9.31
N PRO A 134 -6.88 6.63 -10.01
CA PRO A 134 -7.01 5.20 -9.76
C PRO A 134 -6.77 4.81 -8.29
N ALA A 135 -5.79 5.41 -7.62
CA ALA A 135 -5.51 5.14 -6.22
C ALA A 135 -6.69 5.54 -5.32
N ASN A 136 -7.25 6.74 -5.50
CA ASN A 136 -8.40 7.21 -4.72
C ASN A 136 -9.65 6.35 -4.94
N GLU A 137 -9.91 5.93 -6.19
CA GLU A 137 -11.04 5.06 -6.50
C GLU A 137 -10.94 3.70 -5.80
N ILE A 138 -9.79 3.03 -5.91
CA ILE A 138 -9.58 1.75 -5.24
C ILE A 138 -9.63 1.93 -3.72
N TYR A 139 -9.04 2.99 -3.18
CA TYR A 139 -9.04 3.20 -1.72
C TYR A 139 -10.44 3.46 -1.19
N PHE A 140 -11.26 4.22 -1.92
CA PHE A 140 -12.67 4.44 -1.59
C PHE A 140 -13.44 3.13 -1.58
N TYR A 141 -13.29 2.31 -2.62
CA TYR A 141 -13.88 0.97 -2.69
C TYR A 141 -13.48 0.12 -1.48
N LEU A 142 -12.18 0.07 -1.15
CA LEU A 142 -11.67 -0.70 -0.01
C LEU A 142 -12.22 -0.21 1.33
N CYS A 143 -12.41 1.10 1.50
CA CYS A 143 -13.05 1.64 2.70
C CYS A 143 -14.51 1.19 2.81
N CYS A 144 -15.24 1.10 1.70
CA CYS A 144 -16.62 0.60 1.70
C CYS A 144 -16.66 -0.90 2.04
N GLU A 145 -15.78 -1.71 1.47
CA GLU A 145 -15.64 -3.13 1.84
C GLU A 145 -15.28 -3.30 3.33
N LEU A 146 -14.33 -2.52 3.84
CA LEU A 146 -13.97 -2.53 5.26
C LEU A 146 -15.13 -2.13 6.16
N LEU A 147 -15.97 -1.17 5.73
CA LEU A 147 -17.16 -0.73 6.46
C LEU A 147 -18.24 -1.81 6.47
N LYS A 148 -18.50 -2.44 5.32
CA LYS A 148 -19.49 -3.51 5.16
C LYS A 148 -19.20 -4.75 6.01
N HIS A 149 -17.93 -5.03 6.27
CA HIS A 149 -17.52 -6.18 7.09
C HIS A 149 -17.21 -5.80 8.55
N GLN A 150 -17.61 -4.61 9.01
CA GLN A 150 -17.55 -4.27 10.44
C GLN A 150 -18.55 -5.13 11.23
N LYS A 151 -18.17 -5.52 12.44
CA LYS A 151 -19.01 -6.38 13.30
C LYS A 151 -19.64 -5.66 14.48
N ASN A 152 -19.47 -4.34 14.60
CA ASN A 152 -19.86 -3.58 15.79
C ASN A 152 -21.29 -3.92 16.27
N MET A 153 -21.39 -4.18 17.58
CA MET A 153 -22.61 -4.58 18.30
C MET A 153 -23.13 -3.47 19.22
N VAL A 154 -23.00 -2.20 18.83
CA VAL A 154 -23.62 -1.11 19.62
C VAL A 154 -25.02 -0.86 19.05
N MET A 155 -26.02 -1.07 19.90
CA MET A 155 -27.39 -0.66 19.63
C MET A 155 -27.53 0.77 20.12
N GLU A 156 -27.68 1.73 19.21
CA GLU A 156 -27.93 3.12 19.56
C GLU A 156 -29.39 3.47 19.33
N ILE A 157 -30.02 4.14 20.31
CA ILE A 157 -31.35 4.73 20.16
C ILE A 157 -31.15 6.18 19.70
N ALA A 158 -30.82 6.35 18.43
CA ALA A 158 -30.60 7.65 17.84
C ALA A 158 -31.16 7.68 16.40
N PRO A 159 -31.67 8.84 15.94
CA PRO A 159 -31.95 9.00 14.52
C PRO A 159 -30.65 8.86 13.72
N PRO A 160 -30.70 8.30 12.49
CA PRO A 160 -29.52 8.19 11.65
C PRO A 160 -28.85 9.57 11.44
N PRO A 161 -27.51 9.65 11.46
CA PRO A 161 -26.78 10.89 11.21
C PRO A 161 -27.18 11.52 9.86
N ALA A 162 -27.17 12.86 9.76
CA ALA A 162 -27.56 13.57 8.54
C ALA A 162 -26.78 13.11 7.29
N ILE A 163 -25.49 12.79 7.47
CA ILE A 163 -24.64 12.27 6.40
C ILE A 163 -25.14 10.93 5.85
N VAL A 164 -25.75 10.08 6.67
CA VAL A 164 -26.34 8.80 6.25
C VAL A 164 -27.59 9.06 5.42
N VAL A 165 -28.42 10.01 5.83
CA VAL A 165 -29.61 10.43 5.05
C VAL A 165 -29.21 10.96 3.68
N GLU A 166 -28.11 11.70 3.59
CA GLU A 166 -27.57 12.25 2.34
C GLU A 166 -27.10 11.15 1.37
N VAL A 167 -26.46 10.08 1.86
CA VAL A 167 -26.05 8.92 1.03
C VAL A 167 -27.23 8.33 0.25
N PHE A 168 -28.42 8.29 0.86
CA PHE A 168 -29.64 7.78 0.25
C PHE A 168 -30.51 8.88 -0.41
N GLY A 169 -29.94 10.05 -0.72
CA GLY A 169 -30.66 11.12 -1.41
C GLY A 169 -31.86 11.69 -0.63
N GLY A 170 -31.83 11.61 0.71
CA GLY A 170 -32.91 12.09 1.56
C GLY A 170 -33.99 11.05 1.89
N GLN A 171 -33.93 9.84 1.32
CA GLN A 171 -34.91 8.77 1.55
C GLN A 171 -34.25 7.52 2.11
N LEU A 172 -34.33 7.34 3.43
CA LEU A 172 -33.77 6.17 4.09
C LEU A 172 -34.55 4.89 3.74
N PRO A 173 -33.84 3.76 3.54
CA PRO A 173 -34.48 2.44 3.52
C PRO A 173 -35.32 2.19 4.78
N GLU A 174 -36.42 1.44 4.65
CA GLU A 174 -37.35 1.17 5.76
C GLU A 174 -36.63 0.59 6.99
N GLN A 175 -35.65 -0.28 6.77
CA GLN A 175 -34.81 -0.87 7.80
C GLN A 175 -33.95 0.15 8.60
N LEU A 176 -33.57 1.28 8.00
CA LEU A 176 -32.84 2.38 8.65
C LEU A 176 -33.76 3.49 9.17
N SER A 177 -35.03 3.50 8.77
CA SER A 177 -36.04 4.47 9.22
C SER A 177 -36.55 4.22 10.65
N LYS A 178 -36.17 3.08 11.26
CA LYS A 178 -36.53 2.72 12.63
C LYS A 178 -35.72 3.54 13.63
N LEU A 179 -36.28 3.83 14.81
CA LEU A 179 -35.57 4.51 15.91
C LEU A 179 -34.48 3.65 16.57
N LEU A 180 -34.50 2.34 16.31
CA LEU A 180 -33.57 1.37 16.84
C LEU A 180 -32.82 0.77 15.66
N VAL A 181 -31.63 1.29 15.38
CA VAL A 181 -30.76 0.78 14.31
C VAL A 181 -29.46 0.33 14.94
N ASN A 182 -29.07 -0.88 14.60
CA ASN A 182 -27.75 -1.42 14.90
C ASN A 182 -26.72 -0.74 13.97
N ASP A 183 -25.62 -0.25 14.53
CA ASP A 183 -24.47 0.31 13.79
C ASP A 183 -24.03 -0.54 12.60
N LYS A 184 -24.05 -1.87 12.76
CA LYS A 184 -23.75 -2.81 11.68
C LYS A 184 -24.74 -2.70 10.54
N THR A 185 -26.05 -2.77 10.81
CA THR A 185 -27.09 -2.67 9.77
C THR A 185 -27.00 -1.34 9.02
N MET A 186 -26.65 -0.26 9.73
CA MET A 186 -26.40 1.04 9.11
C MET A 186 -25.14 1.05 8.25
N GLY A 187 -24.02 0.53 8.78
CA GLY A 187 -22.75 0.43 8.07
C GLY A 187 -22.86 -0.42 6.81
N ASP A 188 -23.50 -1.58 6.88
CA ASP A 188 -23.75 -2.50 5.76
C ASP A 188 -24.54 -1.78 4.67
N ALA A 189 -25.66 -1.17 5.02
CA ALA A 189 -26.53 -0.48 4.06
C ALA A 189 -25.84 0.73 3.41
N VAL A 190 -25.10 1.54 4.19
CA VAL A 190 -24.33 2.68 3.66
C VAL A 190 -23.22 2.20 2.73
N ALA A 191 -22.47 1.16 3.12
CA ALA A 191 -21.41 0.62 2.30
C ALA A 191 -21.96 0.05 0.99
N GLU A 192 -23.05 -0.71 1.04
CA GLU A 192 -23.70 -1.27 -0.15
C GLU A 192 -24.19 -0.18 -1.11
N GLU A 193 -24.86 0.84 -0.58
CA GLU A 193 -25.32 1.96 -1.40
C GLU A 193 -24.15 2.70 -2.07
N LEU A 194 -23.08 2.98 -1.30
CA LEU A 194 -21.89 3.63 -1.85
C LEU A 194 -21.19 2.77 -2.91
N LEU A 195 -21.14 1.44 -2.74
CA LEU A 195 -20.58 0.52 -3.73
C LEU A 195 -21.43 0.45 -5.01
N ILE A 196 -22.76 0.50 -4.89
CA ILE A 196 -23.68 0.53 -6.04
C ILE A 196 -23.51 1.84 -6.81
N GLN A 197 -23.47 2.97 -6.12
CA GLN A 197 -23.31 4.29 -6.71
C GLN A 197 -21.93 4.51 -7.32
N ASN A 198 -20.90 3.83 -6.81
CA ASN A 198 -19.50 4.05 -7.17
C ASN A 198 -18.80 2.75 -7.56
N GLN A 199 -19.32 2.09 -8.60
CA GLN A 199 -18.67 0.90 -9.16
C GLN A 199 -17.27 1.25 -9.66
N LEU A 200 -16.31 0.37 -9.36
CA LEU A 200 -14.95 0.52 -9.84
C LEU A 200 -14.90 0.37 -11.36
N ASP A 201 -14.36 1.37 -12.05
CA ASP A 201 -14.02 1.27 -13.46
C ASP A 201 -12.69 0.52 -13.60
N HIS A 202 -12.78 -0.81 -13.54
CA HIS A 202 -11.62 -1.69 -13.57
C HIS A 202 -10.75 -1.50 -14.82
N ASP A 203 -11.37 -1.27 -15.98
CA ASP A 203 -10.68 -1.12 -17.26
C ASP A 203 -9.91 0.21 -17.33
N SER A 204 -10.53 1.30 -16.87
CA SER A 204 -9.89 2.62 -16.79
C SER A 204 -8.71 2.60 -15.80
N ILE A 205 -8.91 2.02 -14.61
CA ILE A 205 -7.87 1.85 -13.59
C ILE A 205 -6.68 1.06 -14.16
N ALA A 206 -6.94 -0.12 -14.75
CA ALA A 206 -5.90 -0.98 -15.29
C ALA A 206 -5.12 -0.28 -16.42
N SER A 207 -5.83 0.44 -17.29
CA SER A 207 -5.23 1.19 -18.40
C SER A 207 -4.35 2.34 -17.91
N ALA A 208 -4.82 3.13 -16.93
CA ALA A 208 -4.07 4.26 -16.37
C ALA A 208 -2.77 3.81 -15.68
N LEU A 209 -2.85 2.78 -14.83
CA LEU A 209 -1.69 2.23 -14.13
C LEU A 209 -0.65 1.64 -15.11
N ALA A 210 -1.11 0.93 -16.14
CA ALA A 210 -0.23 0.38 -17.18
C ALA A 210 0.44 1.46 -18.02
N ALA A 211 -0.31 2.51 -18.40
CA ALA A 211 0.21 3.64 -19.17
C ALA A 211 1.30 4.37 -18.39
N HIS A 212 1.07 4.65 -17.10
CA HIS A 212 2.04 5.29 -16.21
C HIS A 212 3.36 4.50 -16.13
N LEU A 213 3.30 3.19 -15.86
CA LEU A 213 4.51 2.37 -15.80
C LEU A 213 5.22 2.30 -17.15
N THR A 214 4.47 2.17 -18.24
CA THR A 214 5.06 2.10 -19.59
C THR A 214 5.80 3.39 -19.93
N ALA A 215 5.20 4.55 -19.65
CA ALA A 215 5.83 5.85 -19.86
C ALA A 215 7.12 6.00 -19.04
N ARG A 216 7.08 5.64 -17.75
CA ARG A 216 8.25 5.73 -16.87
C ARG A 216 9.37 4.78 -17.26
N ILE A 217 9.05 3.54 -17.64
CA ILE A 217 10.06 2.61 -18.19
C ILE A 217 10.68 3.20 -19.46
N GLY A 218 9.89 3.84 -20.33
CA GLY A 218 10.42 4.54 -21.51
C GLY A 218 11.42 5.65 -21.18
N VAL A 219 11.12 6.47 -20.15
CA VAL A 219 12.04 7.50 -19.64
C VAL A 219 13.31 6.84 -19.07
N LEU A 220 13.17 5.80 -18.25
CA LEU A 220 14.30 5.07 -17.70
C LEU A 220 15.22 4.50 -18.80
N GLU A 221 14.65 3.89 -19.84
CA GLU A 221 15.40 3.37 -20.98
C GLU A 221 16.13 4.49 -21.76
N THR A 222 15.54 5.68 -21.83
CA THR A 222 16.14 6.86 -22.47
C THR A 222 17.32 7.35 -21.65
N ASN A 223 17.14 7.57 -20.34
CA ASN A 223 18.21 8.01 -19.43
C ASN A 223 19.38 7.01 -19.42
N LEU A 224 19.10 5.70 -19.47
CA LEU A 224 20.14 4.68 -19.58
C LEU A 224 20.92 4.76 -20.89
N ASN A 225 20.27 5.09 -22.01
CA ASN A 225 20.97 5.28 -23.28
C ASN A 225 21.88 6.50 -23.26
N GLU A 226 21.40 7.61 -22.71
CA GLU A 226 22.20 8.83 -22.52
C GLU A 226 23.43 8.54 -21.65
N PHE A 227 23.25 7.74 -20.59
CA PHE A 227 24.36 7.31 -19.73
C PHE A 227 25.39 6.45 -20.46
N VAL A 228 24.93 5.51 -21.30
CA VAL A 228 25.80 4.67 -22.15
C VAL A 228 26.60 5.54 -23.11
N GLU A 229 25.95 6.51 -23.76
CA GLU A 229 26.59 7.43 -24.70
C GLU A 229 27.63 8.32 -24.00
N TYR A 230 27.26 8.93 -22.87
CA TYR A 230 28.13 9.82 -22.10
C TYR A 230 29.41 9.12 -21.60
N LEU A 231 29.30 7.88 -21.12
CA LEU A 231 30.45 7.11 -20.65
C LEU A 231 31.22 6.40 -21.78
N GLY A 232 30.77 6.51 -23.02
CA GLY A 232 31.40 5.85 -24.17
C GLY A 232 31.31 4.32 -24.13
N PHE A 233 30.27 3.78 -23.47
CA PHE A 233 30.01 2.34 -23.52
C PHE A 233 29.35 1.94 -24.84
N THR A 234 29.63 0.72 -25.30
CA THR A 234 29.06 0.16 -26.54
C THR A 234 27.66 -0.40 -26.35
N ASP A 235 27.31 -0.78 -25.12
CA ASP A 235 26.02 -1.37 -24.77
C ASP A 235 25.64 -1.04 -23.30
N ARG A 236 24.42 -1.40 -22.89
CA ARG A 236 23.88 -1.05 -21.56
C ARG A 236 24.42 -1.92 -20.43
N ALA A 237 25.07 -3.07 -20.70
CA ALA A 237 25.46 -3.99 -19.63
C ALA A 237 26.57 -3.43 -18.70
N PRO A 238 27.66 -2.81 -19.22
CA PRO A 238 28.63 -2.08 -18.41
C PRO A 238 28.00 -0.92 -17.65
N ALA A 239 27.10 -0.16 -18.28
CA ALA A 239 26.38 0.95 -17.66
C ALA A 239 25.55 0.52 -16.46
N LEU A 240 24.69 -0.51 -16.64
CA LEU A 240 23.87 -1.07 -15.57
C LEU A 240 24.72 -1.57 -14.40
N ARG A 241 25.87 -2.18 -14.70
CA ARG A 241 26.80 -2.65 -13.67
C ARG A 241 27.46 -1.48 -12.92
N ALA A 242 27.88 -0.45 -13.65
CA ALA A 242 28.46 0.76 -13.08
C ALA A 242 27.49 1.43 -12.10
N ILE A 243 26.23 1.64 -12.51
CA ILE A 243 25.18 2.26 -11.68
C ILE A 243 24.96 1.49 -10.37
N GLN A 244 25.00 0.15 -10.41
CA GLN A 244 24.63 -0.68 -9.26
C GLN A 244 25.80 -1.08 -8.36
N LEU A 245 27.03 -1.02 -8.85
CA LEU A 245 28.22 -1.49 -8.11
C LEU A 245 29.24 -0.39 -7.82
N LEU A 246 29.22 0.74 -8.53
CA LEU A 246 30.14 1.83 -8.21
C LEU A 246 29.61 2.60 -7.00
N PRO A 247 30.42 2.73 -5.94
CA PRO A 247 30.05 3.56 -4.81
C PRO A 247 30.04 5.02 -5.25
N LEU A 248 28.91 5.70 -5.04
CA LEU A 248 28.77 7.16 -5.20
C LEU A 248 29.38 7.94 -4.02
N SER A 249 30.37 7.36 -3.35
CA SER A 249 31.05 7.96 -2.21
C SER A 249 32.13 8.91 -2.70
N ASP A 250 32.37 10.00 -1.95
CA ASP A 250 33.56 10.84 -2.10
C ASP A 250 34.90 10.09 -1.88
N ALA A 251 34.82 8.80 -1.48
CA ALA A 251 35.98 7.95 -1.41
C ALA A 251 36.60 7.79 -2.81
N PRO A 252 37.92 7.99 -2.95
CA PRO A 252 38.58 7.82 -4.24
C PRO A 252 38.35 6.41 -4.76
N LEU A 253 37.94 6.33 -6.03
CA LEU A 253 37.78 5.05 -6.72
C LEU A 253 39.08 4.24 -6.58
N PRO A 254 38.98 2.94 -6.25
CA PRO A 254 40.16 2.10 -6.21
C PRO A 254 40.85 2.13 -7.58
N PRO A 255 42.20 2.21 -7.62
CA PRO A 255 42.95 2.36 -8.87
C PRO A 255 42.77 1.18 -9.85
N LYS A 256 42.26 0.05 -9.35
CA LYS A 256 41.87 -1.12 -10.14
C LYS A 256 40.53 -1.62 -9.65
N ALA A 257 39.63 -1.95 -10.57
CA ALA A 257 38.40 -2.66 -10.25
C ALA A 257 38.73 -4.03 -9.60
N PRO A 258 37.94 -4.47 -8.59
CA PRO A 258 38.07 -5.83 -8.05
C PRO A 258 38.05 -6.89 -9.14
N ASP A 259 38.82 -7.97 -8.98
CA ASP A 259 38.93 -9.02 -10.01
C ASP A 259 37.58 -9.72 -10.31
N ASP A 260 36.64 -9.70 -9.34
CA ASP A 260 35.30 -10.24 -9.46
C ASP A 260 34.26 -9.21 -9.95
N TYR A 261 34.66 -7.97 -10.25
CA TYR A 261 33.72 -6.88 -10.60
C TYR A 261 32.77 -7.26 -11.74
N TRP A 262 33.27 -7.92 -12.78
CA TRP A 262 32.49 -8.32 -13.95
C TRP A 262 31.62 -9.56 -13.72
N THR A 263 31.94 -10.39 -12.73
CA THR A 263 31.22 -11.64 -12.44
C THR A 263 30.19 -11.49 -11.31
N ARG A 264 30.25 -10.40 -10.52
CA ARG A 264 29.26 -10.11 -9.48
C ARG A 264 27.84 -10.10 -10.05
N PRO A 265 26.86 -10.74 -9.41
CA PRO A 265 25.47 -10.63 -9.81
C PRO A 265 24.99 -9.20 -9.56
N ILE A 266 24.21 -8.65 -10.51
CA ILE A 266 23.53 -7.37 -10.36
C ILE A 266 22.02 -7.61 -10.33
N PRO A 267 21.26 -6.92 -9.45
CA PRO A 267 19.83 -7.16 -9.32
C PRO A 267 19.03 -6.73 -10.55
N VAL A 268 19.47 -5.68 -11.25
CA VAL A 268 18.82 -5.17 -12.46
C VAL A 268 19.69 -5.42 -13.67
N THR A 269 19.14 -6.15 -14.64
CA THR A 269 19.75 -6.43 -15.95
C THR A 269 18.78 -5.99 -17.05
N GLU A 270 19.22 -5.95 -18.31
CA GLU A 270 18.31 -5.71 -19.43
C GLU A 270 17.12 -6.69 -19.46
N LYS A 271 17.35 -7.95 -19.07
CA LYS A 271 16.28 -8.95 -18.98
C LYS A 271 15.23 -8.57 -17.92
N VAL A 272 15.67 -7.97 -16.81
CA VAL A 272 14.78 -7.49 -15.74
C VAL A 272 13.96 -6.29 -16.22
N ILE A 273 14.59 -5.32 -16.88
CA ILE A 273 13.92 -4.15 -17.49
C ILE A 273 12.90 -4.59 -18.55
N ALA A 274 13.27 -5.53 -19.43
CA ALA A 274 12.35 -6.12 -20.39
C ALA A 274 11.20 -6.89 -19.73
N SER A 275 11.44 -7.49 -18.55
CA SER A 275 10.40 -8.08 -17.72
C SER A 275 9.43 -7.02 -17.19
N TRP A 276 9.92 -5.89 -16.69
CA TRP A 276 9.08 -4.79 -16.21
C TRP A 276 8.19 -4.26 -17.32
N LYS A 277 8.73 -4.05 -18.52
CA LYS A 277 7.99 -3.60 -19.69
C LYS A 277 6.85 -4.55 -20.06
N ARG A 278 7.12 -5.86 -20.09
CA ARG A 278 6.10 -6.89 -20.36
C ARG A 278 5.03 -6.92 -19.27
N ARG A 279 5.42 -6.81 -18.00
CA ARG A 279 4.50 -6.80 -16.86
C ARG A 279 3.63 -5.54 -16.87
N ALA A 280 4.20 -4.37 -17.12
CA ALA A 280 3.48 -3.11 -17.26
C ALA A 280 2.41 -3.20 -18.37
N ALA A 281 2.77 -3.72 -19.54
CA ALA A 281 1.82 -3.92 -20.63
C ALA A 281 0.73 -4.96 -20.33
N ALA A 282 1.03 -5.96 -19.48
CA ALA A 282 0.06 -6.98 -19.08
C ALA A 282 -0.99 -6.45 -18.08
N ILE A 283 -0.67 -5.39 -17.31
CA ILE A 283 -1.60 -4.79 -16.35
C ILE A 283 -2.88 -4.30 -17.02
N ALA A 284 -2.78 -3.69 -18.21
CA ALA A 284 -3.93 -3.20 -18.98
C ALA A 284 -4.93 -4.30 -19.41
N ARG A 285 -4.59 -5.57 -19.25
CA ARG A 285 -5.43 -6.72 -19.62
C ARG A 285 -6.08 -7.39 -18.41
N LEU A 286 -5.84 -6.87 -17.21
CA LEU A 286 -6.43 -7.40 -15.98
C LEU A 286 -7.87 -6.90 -15.84
N SER A 287 -8.78 -7.81 -15.53
CA SER A 287 -10.21 -7.49 -15.33
C SER A 287 -10.53 -6.92 -13.94
N SER A 288 -9.54 -6.90 -13.04
CA SER A 288 -9.67 -6.38 -11.67
C SER A 288 -8.70 -5.23 -11.47
N GLY A 289 -9.25 -4.07 -11.10
CA GLY A 289 -8.47 -2.90 -10.72
C GLY A 289 -7.59 -3.14 -9.48
N GLN A 290 -8.05 -3.98 -8.54
CA GLN A 290 -7.28 -4.38 -7.37
C GLN A 290 -6.05 -5.21 -7.78
N ASP A 291 -6.21 -6.17 -8.70
CA ASP A 291 -5.10 -6.96 -9.24
C ASP A 291 -4.12 -6.10 -10.04
N ALA A 292 -4.66 -5.15 -10.83
CA ALA A 292 -3.87 -4.16 -11.53
C ALA A 292 -2.99 -3.35 -10.58
N LEU A 293 -3.56 -2.86 -9.47
CA LEU A 293 -2.82 -2.12 -8.45
C LEU A 293 -1.72 -2.97 -7.78
N ARG A 294 -2.00 -4.25 -7.47
CA ARG A 294 -0.98 -5.12 -6.85
C ARG A 294 0.20 -5.38 -7.79
N GLN A 295 -0.09 -5.67 -9.06
CA GLN A 295 0.96 -5.86 -10.07
C GLN A 295 1.71 -4.57 -10.34
N PHE A 296 1.01 -3.43 -10.35
CA PHE A 296 1.59 -2.11 -10.45
C PHE A 296 2.58 -1.84 -9.32
N ASP A 297 2.15 -1.96 -8.06
CA ASP A 297 2.99 -1.72 -6.87
C ASP A 297 4.26 -2.58 -6.88
N GLU A 298 4.16 -3.84 -7.29
CA GLU A 298 5.33 -4.71 -7.37
C GLU A 298 6.37 -4.22 -8.39
N VAL A 299 5.95 -3.90 -9.61
CA VAL A 299 6.87 -3.35 -10.63
C VAL A 299 7.42 -2.00 -10.17
N GLU A 300 6.55 -1.19 -9.58
CA GLU A 300 6.85 0.16 -9.13
C GLU A 300 7.95 0.20 -8.07
N ARG A 301 7.88 -0.67 -7.07
CA ARG A 301 8.91 -0.78 -6.03
C ARG A 301 10.26 -1.18 -6.58
N GLN A 302 10.28 -2.18 -7.48
CA GLN A 302 11.51 -2.65 -8.10
C GLN A 302 12.18 -1.55 -8.93
N MET A 303 11.37 -0.80 -9.68
CA MET A 303 11.86 0.29 -10.52
C MET A 303 12.33 1.48 -9.68
N SER A 304 11.55 1.92 -8.68
CA SER A 304 11.92 3.02 -7.78
C SER A 304 13.23 2.75 -7.04
N ALA A 305 13.47 1.50 -6.61
CA ALA A 305 14.72 1.12 -5.96
C ALA A 305 15.94 1.22 -6.90
N PHE A 306 15.74 1.06 -8.20
CA PHE A 306 16.79 1.21 -9.20
C PHE A 306 16.98 2.68 -9.60
N GLU A 307 15.90 3.44 -9.78
CA GLU A 307 15.97 4.88 -10.08
C GLU A 307 16.70 5.65 -8.97
N ALA A 308 16.48 5.29 -7.69
CA ALA A 308 17.22 5.88 -6.57
C ALA A 308 18.74 5.63 -6.64
N GLN A 309 19.18 4.56 -7.31
CA GLN A 309 20.61 4.31 -7.56
C GLN A 309 21.13 5.11 -8.77
N LEU A 310 20.26 5.41 -9.74
CA LEU A 310 20.59 6.17 -10.94
C LEU A 310 20.70 7.68 -10.66
N GLU A 311 19.85 8.22 -9.78
CA GLU A 311 19.72 9.65 -9.51
C GLU A 311 21.07 10.36 -9.24
N PRO A 312 21.98 9.85 -8.40
CA PRO A 312 23.23 10.55 -8.13
C PRO A 312 24.17 10.56 -9.34
N PHE A 313 24.09 9.57 -10.23
CA PHE A 313 24.85 9.56 -11.48
C PHE A 313 24.32 10.60 -12.46
N THR A 314 23.00 10.75 -12.58
CA THR A 314 22.39 11.81 -13.39
C THR A 314 22.86 13.19 -12.91
N ILE A 315 22.83 13.43 -11.60
CA ILE A 315 23.33 14.69 -11.02
C ILE A 315 24.83 14.91 -11.31
N ALA A 316 25.64 13.85 -11.24
CA ALA A 316 27.08 13.94 -11.52
C ALA A 316 27.36 14.29 -12.98
N ILE A 317 26.64 13.66 -13.91
CA ILE A 317 26.74 13.96 -15.35
C ILE A 317 26.30 15.39 -15.65
N ASP A 318 25.17 15.84 -15.10
CA ASP A 318 24.68 17.20 -15.31
C ASP A 318 25.69 18.25 -14.80
N ARG A 319 26.33 17.99 -13.66
CA ARG A 319 27.39 18.86 -13.12
C ARG A 319 28.60 18.93 -14.04
N GLU A 320 29.04 17.80 -14.58
CA GLU A 320 30.20 17.76 -15.48
C GLU A 320 29.88 18.43 -16.83
N ILE A 321 28.68 18.20 -17.39
CA ILE A 321 28.21 18.89 -18.60
C ILE A 321 28.18 20.40 -18.36
N GLN A 322 27.66 20.87 -17.22
CA GLN A 322 27.63 22.28 -16.88
C GLN A 322 29.06 22.85 -16.72
N HIS A 323 29.96 22.09 -16.10
CA HIS A 323 31.38 22.47 -15.99
C HIS A 323 32.05 22.63 -17.36
N GLU A 324 31.86 21.69 -18.28
CA GLU A 324 32.36 21.80 -19.65
C GLU A 324 31.78 23.02 -20.39
N ILE A 325 30.49 23.30 -20.22
CA ILE A 325 29.83 24.46 -20.82
C ILE A 325 30.45 25.76 -20.28
N ASP A 326 30.70 25.84 -18.98
CA ASP A 326 31.29 27.03 -18.36
C ASP A 326 32.75 27.25 -18.83
N LEU A 327 33.55 26.19 -18.90
CA LEU A 327 34.90 26.23 -19.50
C LEU A 327 34.86 26.75 -20.95
N ARG A 328 33.92 26.26 -21.77
CA ARG A 328 33.73 26.72 -23.15
C ARG A 328 33.24 28.17 -23.25
N ARG A 329 32.57 28.68 -22.22
CA ARG A 329 32.14 30.08 -22.09
C ARG A 329 33.21 31.00 -21.50
N GLY A 330 34.37 30.46 -21.11
CA GLY A 330 35.46 31.22 -20.52
C GLY A 330 35.18 31.70 -19.09
N LYS A 331 34.29 31.01 -18.38
CA LYS A 331 34.08 31.15 -16.93
C LYS A 331 34.85 30.05 -16.20
#